data_AF-A0A6D2KYE7-F1
#
_entry.id   AF-A0A6D2KYE7-F1
#
_cell.length_a   1.000
_cell.length_b   1.000
_cell.length_c   1.000
_cell.angle_alpha   90.00
_cell.angle_beta   90.00
_cell.angle_gamma   90.00
#
_symmetry.space_group_name_H-M   'P 1'
#
loop_
_entity.id
_entity.type
_entity.pdbx_description
1 polymer ?
#
loop_
_entity_poly.entity_id
_entity_poly.type
_entity_poly.pdbx_seq_one_letter_code
_entity_poly.pdbx_strand_id
1 'polypeptide(L)'
;MDLVTFKLLKTERIERRKCTVFPFHPHEAKEELSRKHGVVVWIPSDLQRLVVTAAQELGLSDEASLVILSKEEGRITDVDMISDGQKLYLISDTTDQT
;
A
#
# COMPACT_ATOMS: atom_id res chain seq x y z
N MET A 1 -34.72 3.99 12.05
CA MET A 1 -33.38 4.47 11.68
C MET A 1 -33.40 5.98 11.77
N ASP A 2 -32.53 6.58 12.59
CA ASP A 2 -32.51 8.03 12.81
C ASP A 2 -31.40 8.73 12.01
N LEU A 3 -31.46 10.07 11.97
CA LEU A 3 -30.52 10.91 11.24
C LEU A 3 -29.08 10.78 11.77
N VAL A 4 -28.90 10.40 13.04
CA VAL A 4 -27.59 10.16 13.66
C VAL A 4 -27.00 8.87 13.11
N THR A 5 -27.78 7.80 13.06
CA THR A 5 -27.43 6.50 12.46
C THR A 5 -27.18 6.64 10.96
N PHE A 6 -27.97 7.45 10.24
CA PHE A 6 -27.75 7.72 8.82
C PHE A 6 -26.52 8.60 8.58
N LYS A 7 -26.24 9.59 9.44
CA LYS A 7 -25.00 10.37 9.40
C LYS A 7 -23.79 9.51 9.73
N LEU A 8 -23.84 8.70 10.78
CA LEU A 8 -22.80 7.72 11.13
C LEU A 8 -22.58 6.76 9.96
N LEU A 9 -23.61 6.13 9.38
CA LEU A 9 -23.48 5.29 8.18
C LEU A 9 -22.96 6.06 6.95
N LYS A 10 -23.19 7.37 6.84
CA LYS A 10 -22.63 8.22 5.78
C LYS A 10 -21.16 8.56 6.01
N THR A 11 -20.74 8.78 7.25
CA THR A 11 -19.32 8.92 7.65
C THR A 11 -18.60 7.57 7.78
N GLU A 12 -19.34 6.48 7.98
CA GLU A 12 -18.88 5.07 8.07
C GLU A 12 -19.00 4.35 6.72
N ARG A 13 -19.52 5.00 5.69
CA ARG A 13 -18.82 4.92 4.40
C ARG A 13 -17.50 5.66 4.58
N ILE A 14 -16.61 5.09 5.39
CA ILE A 14 -15.18 5.15 5.13
C ILE A 14 -15.12 4.77 3.66
N GLU A 15 -14.91 5.76 2.79
CA GLU A 15 -14.80 5.47 1.37
C GLU A 15 -13.72 4.43 1.28
N ARG A 16 -14.12 3.20 0.92
CA ARG A 16 -13.17 2.10 0.86
C ARG A 16 -12.19 2.50 -0.23
N ARG A 17 -10.99 2.88 0.19
CA ARG A 17 -9.89 3.22 -0.69
C ARG A 17 -9.18 1.92 -1.05
N LYS A 18 -8.67 1.84 -2.27
CA LYS A 18 -7.79 0.77 -2.74
C LYS A 18 -6.48 1.39 -3.23
N CYS A 19 -5.42 0.61 -3.24
CA CYS A 19 -4.14 0.99 -3.82
C CYS A 19 -3.60 -0.13 -4.70
N THR A 20 -2.62 0.19 -5.55
CA THR A 20 -1.84 -0.82 -6.28
C THR A 20 -0.43 -0.87 -5.67
N VAL A 21 0.01 -2.04 -5.24
CA VAL A 21 1.33 -2.25 -4.64
C VAL A 21 2.21 -3.03 -5.59
N PHE A 22 3.43 -2.55 -5.84
CA PHE A 22 4.41 -3.16 -6.73
C PHE A 22 5.61 -3.73 -5.95
N PRO A 23 6.15 -4.91 -6.29
CA PRO A 23 7.27 -5.54 -5.56
C PRO A 23 8.66 -5.11 -6.10
N PHE A 24 8.87 -3.80 -6.26
CA PHE A 24 10.13 -3.24 -6.77
C PHE A 24 10.32 -1.78 -6.36
N HIS A 25 11.55 -1.28 -6.45
CA HIS A 25 11.86 0.11 -6.10
C HIS A 25 11.22 1.10 -7.09
N PRO A 26 10.71 2.27 -6.68
CA PRO A 26 10.11 3.26 -7.59
C PRO A 26 11.01 3.65 -8.78
N HIS A 27 12.32 3.65 -8.60
CA HIS A 27 13.31 3.90 -9.66
C HIS A 27 13.35 2.80 -10.74
N GLU A 28 13.15 1.55 -10.36
CA GLU A 28 13.14 0.39 -11.27
C GLU A 28 11.88 0.34 -12.14
N ALA A 29 10.83 1.11 -11.79
CA ALA A 29 9.57 1.17 -12.53
C ALA A 29 9.73 1.64 -14.00
N LYS A 30 10.86 2.29 -14.32
CA LYS A 30 11.16 2.79 -15.67
C LYS A 30 11.84 1.72 -16.54
N GLU A 31 12.34 0.64 -15.94
CA GLU A 31 13.07 -0.38 -16.67
C GLU A 31 12.11 -1.47 -17.18
N GLU A 32 12.06 -1.63 -18.50
CA GLU A 32 11.21 -2.60 -19.22
C GLU A 32 11.46 -4.07 -18.79
N LEU A 33 12.62 -4.34 -18.17
CA LEU A 33 13.08 -5.66 -17.76
C LEU A 33 12.47 -6.16 -16.43
N SER A 34 11.86 -5.27 -15.64
CA SER A 34 11.36 -5.55 -14.28
C SER A 34 9.82 -5.59 -14.19
N ARG A 35 9.10 -6.00 -15.26
CA ARG A 35 7.63 -6.09 -15.32
C ARG A 35 7.02 -7.15 -14.38
N LYS A 36 7.32 -7.09 -13.08
CA LYS A 36 6.53 -7.77 -12.06
C LYS A 36 5.20 -7.03 -11.96
N HIS A 37 4.11 -7.78 -11.99
CA HIS A 37 2.78 -7.19 -11.84
C HIS A 37 2.61 -6.69 -10.41
N GLY A 38 1.92 -5.55 -10.26
CA GLY A 38 1.45 -5.10 -8.95
C GLY A 38 0.14 -5.80 -8.57
N VAL A 39 -0.20 -5.76 -7.29
CA VAL A 39 -1.47 -6.24 -6.75
C VAL A 39 -2.36 -5.05 -6.38
N VAL A 40 -3.65 -5.13 -6.70
CA VAL A 40 -4.65 -4.17 -6.23
C VAL A 40 -5.27 -4.70 -4.94
N VAL A 41 -5.13 -3.96 -3.84
CA VAL A 41 -5.65 -4.32 -2.51
C VAL A 41 -6.48 -3.18 -1.93
N TRP A 42 -7.45 -3.53 -1.10
CA TRP A 42 -8.13 -2.55 -0.26
C TRP A 42 -7.16 -2.02 0.79
N ILE A 43 -7.26 -0.74 1.11
CA ILE A 43 -6.47 -0.12 2.18
C ILE A 43 -7.11 -0.52 3.51
N PRO A 44 -6.43 -1.34 4.34
CA PRO A 44 -6.91 -1.66 5.68
C PRO A 44 -6.71 -0.48 6.63
N SER A 45 -7.22 -0.60 7.85
CA SER A 45 -7.07 0.42 8.90
C SER A 45 -5.67 0.48 9.53
N ASP A 46 -4.73 -0.36 9.09
CA ASP A 46 -3.41 -0.52 9.69
C ASP A 46 -2.35 -0.75 8.60
N LEU A 47 -1.24 -0.02 8.67
CA LEU A 47 -0.22 -0.06 7.63
C LEU A 47 0.50 -1.41 7.56
N GLN A 48 0.73 -2.06 8.71
CA GLN A 48 1.40 -3.36 8.73
C GLN A 48 0.53 -4.45 8.06
N ARG A 49 -0.79 -4.42 8.28
CA ARG A 49 -1.72 -5.28 7.54
C ARG A 49 -1.68 -5.04 6.04
N LEU A 50 -1.49 -3.80 5.59
CA LEU A 50 -1.34 -3.50 4.16
C LEU A 50 -0.07 -4.15 3.60
N VAL A 51 1.06 -4.00 4.30
CA VAL A 51 2.35 -4.62 3.96
C VAL A 51 2.22 -6.14 3.83
N VAL A 52 1.71 -6.80 4.87
CA VAL A 52 1.56 -8.26 4.92
C VAL A 52 0.64 -8.76 3.80
N THR A 53 -0.52 -8.12 3.62
CA THR A 53 -1.49 -8.51 2.59
C THR A 53 -0.88 -8.39 1.19
N ALA A 54 -0.21 -7.27 0.90
CA ALA A 54 0.43 -7.08 -0.40
C ALA A 54 1.57 -8.08 -0.62
N ALA A 55 2.41 -8.31 0.39
CA ALA A 55 3.52 -9.26 0.32
C ALA A 55 3.04 -10.69 0.01
N GLN A 56 1.98 -11.14 0.68
CA GLN A 56 1.38 -12.46 0.47
C GLN A 56 0.83 -12.63 -0.94
N GLU A 57 0.06 -11.66 -1.43
CA GLU A 57 -0.49 -11.68 -2.79
C GLU A 57 0.61 -11.61 -3.86
N LEU A 58 1.75 -10.98 -3.54
CA LEU A 58 2.93 -10.91 -4.40
C LEU A 58 3.87 -12.11 -4.25
N GLY A 59 3.58 -13.05 -3.33
CA GLY A 59 4.37 -14.25 -3.08
C GLY A 59 5.74 -13.99 -2.43
N LEU A 60 5.87 -12.93 -1.63
CA LEU A 60 7.10 -12.58 -0.90
C LEU A 60 7.12 -13.27 0.47
N SER A 61 8.29 -13.77 0.90
CA SER A 61 8.41 -14.60 2.12
C SER A 61 8.88 -13.85 3.38
N ASP A 62 9.47 -12.66 3.24
CA ASP A 62 10.01 -11.89 4.38
C ASP A 62 9.21 -10.62 4.60
N GLU A 63 8.02 -10.74 5.18
CA GLU A 63 7.07 -9.63 5.34
C GLU A 63 7.54 -8.59 6.37
N ALA A 64 8.29 -9.03 7.38
CA ALA A 64 8.70 -8.20 8.52
C ALA A 64 9.77 -7.17 8.16
N SER A 65 10.55 -7.43 7.11
CA SER A 65 11.54 -6.49 6.60
C SER A 65 10.96 -5.58 5.52
N LEU A 66 9.69 -5.67 5.13
CA LEU A 66 9.17 -4.88 4.02
C LEU A 66 8.63 -3.52 4.46
N VAL A 67 8.87 -2.51 3.63
CA VAL A 67 8.33 -1.15 3.79
C VAL A 67 7.67 -0.66 2.52
N ILE A 68 6.69 0.22 2.70
CA ILE A 68 5.96 0.86 1.61
C ILE A 68 6.53 2.25 1.33
N LEU A 69 6.85 2.50 0.07
CA LEU A 69 7.23 3.81 -0.45
C LEU A 69 6.15 4.41 -1.35
N SER A 70 6.12 5.73 -1.40
CA SER A 70 5.47 6.49 -2.46
C SER A 70 6.30 6.43 -3.76
N LYS A 71 5.74 6.99 -4.83
CA LYS A 71 6.48 7.13 -6.10
C LYS A 71 7.70 8.05 -5.95
N GLU A 72 7.61 9.01 -5.06
CA GLU A 72 8.64 9.98 -4.71
C GLU A 72 9.62 9.43 -3.64
N GLU A 73 9.62 8.12 -3.42
CA GLU A 73 10.51 7.39 -2.49
C GLU A 73 10.36 7.77 -1.02
N GLY A 74 9.32 8.54 -0.68
CA GLY A 74 8.93 8.79 0.70
C GLY A 74 8.36 7.52 1.32
N ARG A 75 8.90 7.13 2.48
CA ARG A 75 8.31 6.05 3.27
C ARG A 75 6.92 6.46 3.74
N ILE A 76 5.92 5.64 3.46
CA ILE A 76 4.57 5.82 4.00
C ILE A 76 4.58 5.36 5.45
N THR A 77 4.13 6.21 6.36
CA THR A 77 4.10 5.91 7.80
C THR A 77 2.69 5.71 8.34
N ASP A 78 1.66 6.10 7.58
CA ASP A 78 0.26 5.99 7.98
C ASP A 78 -0.65 5.74 6.76
N VAL A 79 -1.71 4.95 6.93
CA VAL A 79 -2.67 4.61 5.88
C VAL A 79 -3.55 5.79 5.44
N ASP A 80 -3.65 6.83 6.27
CA ASP A 80 -4.37 8.06 5.92
C ASP A 80 -3.62 8.91 4.90
N MET A 81 -2.32 8.70 4.74
CA MET A 81 -1.50 9.34 3.70
C MET A 81 -1.72 8.76 2.30
N ILE A 82 -2.45 7.64 2.18
CA ILE A 82 -2.64 6.92 0.92
C ILE A 82 -3.95 7.33 0.26
N SER A 83 -3.88 7.85 -0.97
CA SER A 83 -5.06 8.20 -1.76
C SER A 83 -5.71 6.98 -2.42
N ASP A 84 -7.01 7.05 -2.72
CA ASP A 84 -7.67 6.01 -3.52
C ASP A 84 -7.03 5.89 -4.92
N GLY A 85 -6.76 4.65 -5.33
CA GLY A 85 -6.08 4.32 -6.58
C GLY A 85 -4.57 4.61 -6.60
N GLN A 86 -3.96 5.04 -5.48
CA GLN A 86 -2.53 5.36 -5.45
C GLN A 86 -1.64 4.14 -5.73
N LYS A 87 -0.54 4.36 -6.46
CA LYS A 87 0.52 3.38 -6.66
C LYS A 87 1.53 3.47 -5.52
N LEU A 88 1.89 2.33 -4.97
CA LEU A 88 2.80 2.15 -3.85
C LEU A 88 3.82 1.07 -4.20
N TYR A 89 4.96 1.11 -3.52
CA TYR A 89 6.10 0.26 -3.84
C TYR A 89 6.59 -0.42 -2.58
N LEU A 90 6.65 -1.75 -2.62
CA LEU A 90 7.07 -2.58 -1.52
C LEU A 90 8.52 -2.99 -1.75
N ILE A 91 9.38 -2.65 -0.80
CA ILE A 91 10.82 -2.95 -0.85
C ILE A 91 11.26 -3.54 0.48
N SER A 92 12.39 -4.23 0.49
CA SER A 92 13.05 -4.60 1.74
C SER A 92 13.67 -3.36 2.39
N ASP A 93 13.44 -3.20 3.69
CA ASP A 93 14.07 -2.28 4.63
C ASP A 93 15.48 -2.79 4.96
N THR A 94 16.23 -3.13 3.91
CA THR A 94 17.68 -3.23 4.02
C THR A 94 18.16 -1.79 4.11
N THR A 95 18.75 -1.43 5.25
CA THR A 95 19.41 -0.15 5.50
C THR A 95 20.62 0.14 4.59
N ASP A 96 20.68 -0.46 3.40
CA ASP A 96 21.76 -0.31 2.45
C ASP A 96 21.44 0.84 1.51
N GLN A 97 21.80 2.04 1.97
CA GLN A 97 22.37 3.03 1.08
C GLN A 97 23.61 2.38 0.43
N THR A 98 23.50 1.90 -0.80
CA THR A 98 24.66 1.76 -1.68
C THR A 98 24.25 1.94 -3.13
#